data_AF-A0A1W9S0M6-F1
#
_entry.id   AF-A0A1W9S0M6-F1
#
_cell.length_a   1.000
_cell.length_b   1.000
_cell.length_c   1.000
_cell.angle_alpha   90.00
_cell.angle_beta   90.00
_cell.angle_gamma   90.00
#
_symmetry.space_group_name_H-M   'P 1'
#
loop_
_entity.id
_entity.type
_entity.pdbx_description
1 polymer ?
#
loop_
_entity_poly.entity_id
_entity_poly.type
_entity_poly.pdbx_seq_one_letter_code
_entity_poly.pdbx_strand_id
1 'polypeptide(L)'
;TIVVVVLPREMREGERKLTEKIEEIERLIDEVVEEEREREAGEYPKRHIVVKGECLFIIAGFEYHDPFKWRRIYEANMDKIMHPHWIYPGQEFIIPAPE
;
A
#
# COMPACT_ATOMS: atom_id res chain seq x y z
N THR A 1 -51.12 5.95 -10.02
CA THR A 1 -50.53 7.20 -9.51
C THR A 1 -49.11 6.92 -9.07
N ILE A 2 -48.12 7.27 -9.90
CA ILE A 2 -46.71 7.21 -9.48
C ILE A 2 -46.50 8.48 -8.64
N VAL A 3 -46.27 8.31 -7.34
CA VAL A 3 -45.84 9.41 -6.48
C VAL A 3 -44.42 9.73 -6.91
N VAL A 4 -44.28 10.70 -7.83
CA VAL A 4 -42.98 11.33 -8.07
C VAL A 4 -42.69 12.07 -6.78
N VAL A 5 -41.89 11.47 -5.91
CA VAL A 5 -41.43 12.10 -4.68
C VAL A 5 -40.52 13.24 -5.12
N VAL A 6 -41.09 14.43 -5.28
CA VAL A 6 -40.35 15.64 -5.61
C VAL A 6 -39.57 16.02 -4.36
N LEU A 7 -38.33 15.53 -4.26
CA LEU A 7 -37.45 15.85 -3.14
C LEU A 7 -37.28 17.39 -3.07
N PRO A 8 -37.34 18.00 -1.86
CA PRO A 8 -37.19 19.45 -1.68
C PRO A 8 -35.90 20.00 -2.30
N ARG A 9 -35.91 21.26 -2.73
CA ARG A 9 -34.72 21.90 -3.33
C ARG A 9 -33.53 21.93 -2.37
N GLU A 10 -33.78 22.06 -1.07
CA GLU A 10 -32.71 22.02 -0.05
C GLU A 10 -32.00 20.66 -0.04
N MET A 11 -32.72 19.56 -0.24
CA MET A 11 -32.12 18.22 -0.28
C MET A 11 -31.20 18.03 -1.50
N ARG A 12 -31.59 18.57 -2.66
CA ARG A 12 -30.75 18.55 -3.88
C ARG A 12 -29.48 19.41 -3.75
N GLU A 13 -29.56 20.51 -3.01
CA GLU A 13 -28.39 21.36 -2.73
C GLU A 13 -27.42 20.69 -1.74
N GLY A 14 -27.95 20.00 -0.73
CA GLY A 14 -27.17 19.19 0.20
C GLY A 14 -26.44 18.04 -0.50
N GLU A 15 -27.13 17.31 -1.39
CA GLU A 15 -26.53 16.25 -2.21
C GLU A 15 -25.40 16.77 -3.09
N ARG A 16 -25.60 17.90 -3.78
CA ARG A 16 -24.55 18.52 -4.61
C ARG A 16 -23.32 18.91 -3.79
N LYS A 17 -23.52 19.58 -2.65
CA LYS A 17 -22.43 19.97 -1.73
C LYS A 17 -21.71 18.74 -1.18
N LEU A 18 -22.42 17.64 -0.95
CA LEU A 18 -21.82 16.38 -0.50
C LEU A 18 -20.95 15.77 -1.61
N THR A 19 -21.43 15.71 -2.85
CA THR A 19 -20.65 15.21 -3.98
C THR A 19 -19.39 16.05 -4.21
N GLU A 20 -19.50 17.38 -4.20
CA GLU A 20 -18.35 18.28 -4.34
C GLU A 20 -17.29 18.04 -3.26
N LYS A 21 -17.72 17.80 -2.01
CA LYS A 21 -16.81 17.45 -0.91
C LYS A 21 -16.18 16.07 -1.07
N ILE A 22 -16.91 15.09 -1.59
CA ILE A 22 -16.37 13.75 -1.85
C ILE A 22 -15.26 13.84 -2.91
N GLU A 23 -15.50 14.56 -4.02
CA GLU A 23 -14.50 14.77 -5.06
C GLU A 23 -13.27 15.53 -4.54
N GLU A 24 -13.46 16.47 -3.62
CA GLU A 24 -12.35 17.17 -2.95
C GLU A 24 -11.55 16.23 -2.04
N ILE A 25 -12.23 15.40 -1.24
CA ILE A 25 -11.58 14.40 -0.39
C ILE A 25 -10.80 13.38 -1.23
N GLU A 26 -11.37 12.89 -2.33
CA GLU A 26 -10.70 11.95 -3.24
C GLU A 26 -9.40 12.53 -3.79
N ARG A 27 -9.44 13.80 -4.26
CA ARG A 27 -8.21 14.50 -4.70
C ARG A 27 -7.16 14.64 -3.61
N LEU A 28 -7.58 14.97 -2.39
CA LEU A 28 -6.66 15.09 -1.25
C LEU A 28 -6.08 13.73 -0.83
N ILE A 29 -6.86 12.65 -0.94
CA ILE A 29 -6.36 11.29 -0.68
C ILE A 29 -5.25 10.94 -1.69
N ASP A 30 -5.48 11.17 -2.98
CA ASP A 30 -4.47 10.87 -4.01
C ASP A 30 -3.16 11.64 -3.79
N GLU A 31 -3.25 12.93 -3.45
CA GLU A 31 -2.07 13.76 -3.12
C GLU A 31 -1.32 13.23 -1.90
N VAL A 32 -2.03 12.93 -0.81
CA VAL A 32 -1.42 12.39 0.42
C VAL A 32 -0.80 11.01 0.19
N VAL A 33 -1.44 10.15 -0.61
CA VAL A 33 -0.91 8.81 -0.93
C VAL A 33 0.41 8.90 -1.68
N GLU A 34 0.53 9.80 -2.66
CA GLU A 34 1.80 9.98 -3.38
C GLU A 34 2.89 10.61 -2.48
N GLU A 35 2.55 11.59 -1.64
CA GLU A 35 3.51 12.14 -0.67
C GLU A 35 4.06 11.09 0.31
N GLU A 36 3.18 10.25 0.86
CA GLU A 36 3.58 9.16 1.76
C GLU A 36 4.44 8.13 1.03
N ARG A 37 4.09 7.80 -0.22
CA ARG A 37 4.88 6.88 -1.05
C ARG A 37 6.30 7.42 -1.32
N GLU A 38 6.44 8.72 -1.60
CA GLU A 38 7.74 9.35 -1.77
C GLU A 38 8.56 9.37 -0.47
N ARG A 39 7.90 9.62 0.68
CA ARG A 39 8.53 9.55 2.00
C ARG A 39 9.05 8.13 2.27
N GLU A 40 8.22 7.11 2.08
CA GLU A 40 8.59 5.71 2.26
C GLU A 40 9.70 5.26 1.32
N ALA A 41 9.68 5.70 0.05
CA ALA A 41 10.74 5.41 -0.91
C ALA A 41 12.11 5.93 -0.43
N GLY A 42 12.13 7.05 0.28
CA GLY A 42 13.34 7.62 0.89
C GLY A 42 13.89 6.82 2.09
N GLU A 43 13.12 5.89 2.66
CA GLU A 43 13.56 5.08 3.81
C GLU A 43 14.34 3.82 3.41
N TYR A 44 14.43 3.52 2.11
CA TYR A 44 15.15 2.34 1.62
C TYR A 44 16.64 2.62 1.34
N PRO A 45 17.53 1.62 1.50
CA PRO A 45 17.24 0.23 1.86
C PRO A 45 16.97 0.03 3.35
N LYS A 46 15.95 -0.79 3.66
CA LYS A 46 15.59 -1.17 5.04
C LYS A 46 16.22 -2.50 5.43
N ARG A 47 16.36 -2.76 6.73
CA ARG A 47 16.78 -4.07 7.25
C ARG A 47 15.60 -4.73 7.95
N HIS A 48 15.24 -5.93 7.49
CA HIS A 48 14.15 -6.72 8.06
C HIS A 48 14.69 -7.98 8.71
N ILE A 49 14.26 -8.27 9.94
CA ILE A 49 14.58 -9.52 10.61
C ILE A 49 13.38 -10.45 10.45
N VAL A 50 13.59 -11.56 9.75
CA VAL A 50 12.54 -12.56 9.47
C VAL A 50 11.98 -13.11 10.79
N VAL A 51 10.67 -13.04 10.97
CA VAL A 51 10.00 -13.66 12.11
C VAL A 51 9.42 -15.04 11.76
N LYS A 52 9.09 -15.82 12.78
CA LYS A 52 8.57 -17.18 12.58
C LYS A 52 7.25 -17.17 11.82
N GLY A 53 7.23 -17.86 10.67
CA GLY A 53 6.05 -17.99 9.82
C GLY A 53 5.99 -16.99 8.66
N GLU A 54 6.94 -16.07 8.55
CA GLU A 54 7.05 -15.20 7.38
C GLU A 54 7.61 -15.93 6.16
N CYS A 55 7.24 -15.43 4.99
CA CYS A 55 7.81 -15.78 3.70
C CYS A 55 8.10 -14.50 2.92
N LEU A 56 8.93 -14.56 1.87
CA LEU A 56 9.28 -13.37 1.07
C LEU A 56 8.04 -12.65 0.49
N PHE A 57 6.96 -13.40 0.21
CA PHE A 57 5.69 -12.85 -0.26
C PHE A 57 4.99 -11.99 0.80
N ILE A 58 5.01 -12.45 2.06
CA ILE A 58 4.44 -11.69 3.20
C ILE A 58 5.28 -10.44 3.45
N ILE A 59 6.61 -10.58 3.46
CA ILE A 59 7.53 -9.44 3.68
C ILE A 59 7.32 -8.39 2.59
N ALA A 60 7.25 -8.78 1.32
CA ALA A 60 6.95 -7.86 0.23
C ALA A 60 5.58 -7.19 0.33
N GLY A 61 4.57 -7.92 0.82
CA GLY A 61 3.24 -7.36 1.07
C GLY A 61 3.23 -6.29 2.15
N PHE A 62 4.07 -6.44 3.19
CA PHE A 62 4.19 -5.44 4.25
C PHE A 62 5.07 -4.26 3.85
N GLU A 63 6.23 -4.52 3.23
CA GLU A 63 7.18 -3.47 2.89
C GLU A 63 6.75 -2.67 1.65
N TYR A 64 6.24 -3.33 0.62
CA TYR A 64 5.96 -2.68 -0.67
C TYR A 64 4.48 -2.48 -0.96
N HIS A 65 3.59 -2.92 -0.07
CA HIS A 65 2.15 -3.07 -0.35
C HIS A 65 1.85 -3.91 -1.61
N ASP A 66 2.83 -4.67 -2.10
CA ASP A 66 2.76 -5.52 -3.27
C ASP A 66 3.51 -6.83 -3.02
N PRO A 67 2.79 -7.90 -2.69
CA PRO A 67 3.38 -9.20 -2.44
C PRO A 67 4.16 -9.78 -3.63
N PHE A 68 3.85 -9.38 -4.87
CA PHE A 68 4.52 -9.90 -6.07
C PHE A 68 5.94 -9.34 -6.27
N LYS A 69 6.31 -8.30 -5.52
CA LYS A 69 7.67 -7.73 -5.49
C LYS A 69 8.66 -8.54 -4.64
N TRP A 70 8.26 -9.69 -4.11
CA TRP A 70 9.12 -10.60 -3.32
C TRP A 70 10.44 -11.00 -4.02
N ARG A 71 10.44 -11.06 -5.36
CA ARG A 71 11.64 -11.37 -6.16
C ARG A 71 12.76 -10.36 -5.96
N ARG A 72 12.43 -9.08 -5.75
CA ARG A 72 13.43 -8.03 -5.49
C ARG A 72 14.16 -8.25 -4.17
N ILE A 73 13.42 -8.67 -3.14
CA ILE A 73 14.01 -9.04 -1.84
C ILE A 73 14.92 -10.25 -2.01
N TYR A 74 14.49 -11.26 -2.77
CA TYR A 74 15.33 -12.42 -3.05
C TYR A 74 16.63 -12.02 -3.76
N GLU A 75 16.55 -11.23 -4.83
CA GLU A 75 17.69 -10.78 -5.62
C GLU A 75 18.70 -9.99 -4.78
N ALA A 76 18.21 -9.12 -3.88
CA ALA A 76 19.05 -8.34 -2.97
C ALA A 76 19.73 -9.16 -1.87
N ASN A 77 19.27 -10.40 -1.63
CA ASN A 77 19.75 -11.27 -0.54
C ASN A 77 20.18 -12.66 -1.02
N MET A 78 20.53 -12.82 -2.31
CA MET A 78 20.97 -14.12 -2.86
C MET A 78 22.23 -14.67 -2.17
N ASP A 79 23.02 -13.80 -1.53
CA ASP A 79 24.16 -14.19 -0.69
C ASP A 79 23.72 -14.89 0.62
N LYS A 80 22.50 -14.62 1.10
CA LYS A 80 21.94 -15.16 2.34
C LYS A 80 20.87 -16.24 2.11
N ILE A 81 20.25 -16.26 0.92
CA ILE A 81 19.15 -17.14 0.57
C ILE A 81 19.60 -18.09 -0.54
N MET A 82 20.01 -19.31 -0.19
CA MET A 82 20.40 -20.32 -1.17
C MET A 82 19.23 -20.81 -2.03
N HIS A 83 18.01 -20.85 -1.46
CA HIS A 83 16.80 -21.24 -2.17
C HIS A 83 15.64 -20.31 -1.76
N PRO A 84 14.87 -19.73 -2.69
CA PRO A 84 13.81 -18.76 -2.37
C PRO A 84 12.76 -19.26 -1.36
N HIS A 85 12.58 -20.58 -1.29
CA HIS A 85 11.63 -21.23 -0.38
C HIS A 85 12.18 -21.54 1.01
N TRP A 86 13.49 -21.37 1.23
CA TRP A 86 14.15 -21.68 2.50
C TRP A 86 14.63 -20.40 3.16
N ILE A 87 13.71 -19.77 3.87
CA ILE A 87 14.01 -18.66 4.78
C ILE A 87 13.75 -19.08 6.22
N TYR A 88 14.58 -18.59 7.14
CA TYR A 88 14.57 -18.98 8.54
C TYR A 88 14.38 -17.77 9.44
N PRO A 89 13.68 -17.93 10.58
CA PRO A 89 13.54 -16.84 11.55
C PRO A 89 14.90 -16.38 12.07
N GLY A 90 15.07 -15.07 12.23
CA GLY A 90 16.31 -14.44 12.67
C GLY A 90 17.28 -14.07 11.55
N GLN A 91 16.99 -14.42 10.28
CA GLN A 91 17.77 -13.93 9.16
C GLN A 91 17.51 -12.43 8.94
N GLU A 92 18.58 -11.67 8.71
CA GLU A 92 18.51 -10.24 8.39
C GLU A 92 18.56 -10.04 6.88
N PHE A 93 17.48 -9.52 6.30
CA PHE A 93 17.36 -9.21 4.88
C PHE A 93 17.47 -7.71 4.62
N ILE A 94 18.14 -7.37 3.52
CA ILE A 94 18.12 -6.03 2.95
C ILE A 94 16.89 -5.91 2.07
N ILE A 95 16.02 -4.97 2.39
CA ILE A 95 14.85 -4.65 1.59
C ILE A 95 15.24 -3.47 0.69
N PRO A 96 15.40 -3.66 -0.64
CA PRO A 96 15.70 -2.57 -1.55
C PRO A 96 14.47 -1.67 -1.77
N ALA A 97 14.67 -0.49 -2.36
CA ALA A 97 13.57 0.40 -2.71
C ALA A 97 12.55 -0.27 -3.67
N PRO A 98 11.24 -0.05 -3.48
CA PRO A 98 10.23 -0.37 -4.47
C PRO A 98 10.39 0.63 -5.62
N GLU A 99 10.86 0.16 -6.77
CA GLU A 99 10.81 0.94 -8.01
C GLU A 99 9.37 1.16 -8.47
#